data_AF-A0A0L6JY24-F1
#
_entry.id   AF-A0A0L6JY24-F1
#
_cell.length_a   1.000
_cell.length_b   1.000
_cell.length_c   1.000
_cell.angle_alpha   90.00
_cell.angle_beta   90.00
_cell.angle_gamma   90.00
#
_symmetry.space_group_name_H-M   'P 1'
#
loop_
_entity.id
_entity.type
_entity.pdbx_description
1 polymer ?
#
loop_
_entity_poly.entity_id
_entity_poly.type
_entity_poly.pdbx_seq_one_letter_code
_entity_poly.pdbx_strand_id
1 'polypeptide(L)'
;MEKNNINVSIDNYDDDNIIVYFEKDGKNVWKTFGLYNFRDEMDFWGMPSLLKEVNGKNGFVFSNKIDIDLLKSEIDRFIYDNKLNEADLIL
;
A
#
# COMPACT_ATOMS: atom_id res chain seq x y z
N MET A 1 4.51 20.26 11.10
CA MET A 1 4.97 18.86 10.89
C MET A 1 3.71 18.02 10.79
N GLU A 2 3.37 17.58 9.58
CA GLU A 2 2.22 16.72 9.31
C GLU A 2 2.47 15.35 9.95
N LYS A 3 1.99 15.16 11.19
CA LYS A 3 2.25 13.94 11.98
C LYS A 3 1.33 12.77 11.61
N ASN A 4 0.39 12.93 10.68
CA ASN A 4 -0.68 11.95 10.43
C ASN A 4 -0.70 11.34 9.04
N ASN A 5 0.33 11.55 8.21
CA ASN A 5 0.32 11.02 6.85
C ASN A 5 0.81 9.58 6.82
N ILE A 6 0.14 8.76 6.01
CA ILE A 6 0.62 7.42 5.65
C ILE A 6 1.83 7.57 4.73
N ASN A 7 2.94 6.98 5.14
CA ASN A 7 4.14 6.84 4.33
C ASN A 7 4.04 5.57 3.48
N VAL A 8 4.31 5.71 2.19
CA VAL A 8 4.38 4.61 1.24
C VAL A 8 5.84 4.35 0.92
N SER A 9 6.28 3.11 1.08
CA SER A 9 7.62 2.66 0.67
C SER A 9 7.48 1.55 -0.37
N ILE A 10 8.32 1.62 -1.40
CA ILE A 10 8.33 0.66 -2.51
C ILE A 10 9.75 0.10 -2.58
N ASP A 11 9.89 -1.19 -2.38
CA ASP A 11 11.16 -1.90 -2.40
C ASP A 11 11.14 -3.02 -3.45
N ASN A 12 12.32 -3.48 -3.85
CA ASN A 12 12.45 -4.68 -4.67
C ASN A 12 12.08 -5.92 -3.83
N TYR A 13 11.22 -6.80 -4.34
CA TYR A 13 10.83 -8.06 -3.68
C TYR A 13 11.61 -9.25 -4.24
N ASP A 14 11.60 -9.39 -5.56
CA ASP A 14 12.34 -10.39 -6.34
C ASP A 14 12.59 -9.86 -7.76
N ASP A 15 13.16 -10.69 -8.65
CA ASP A 15 13.53 -10.26 -10.01
C ASP A 15 12.34 -9.75 -10.85
N ASP A 16 11.11 -10.13 -10.52
CA ASP A 16 9.89 -9.83 -11.27
C ASP A 16 8.88 -8.97 -10.49
N ASN A 17 9.15 -8.65 -9.22
CA ASN A 17 8.15 -8.03 -8.35
C ASN A 17 8.74 -6.96 -7.42
N ILE A 18 7.89 -6.00 -7.09
CA ILE A 18 8.11 -4.99 -6.04
C ILE A 18 7.18 -5.27 -4.86
N ILE A 19 7.55 -4.82 -3.67
CA ILE A 19 6.69 -4.84 -2.49
C ILE A 19 6.43 -3.42 -2.02
N VAL A 20 5.17 -3.13 -1.74
CA VAL A 20 4.70 -1.84 -1.24
C VAL A 20 4.30 -1.99 0.22
N TYR A 21 4.84 -1.13 1.07
CA TYR A 21 4.48 -1.06 2.47
C TYR A 21 3.85 0.29 2.82
N PHE A 22 2.88 0.23 3.73
CA PHE A 22 2.19 1.38 4.27
C PHE A 22 2.50 1.53 5.76
N GLU A 23 2.96 2.71 6.17
CA GLU A 23 3.27 3.02 7.56
C GLU A 23 2.66 4.35 8.01
N LYS A 24 2.09 4.37 9.22
CA LYS A 24 1.67 5.60 9.91
C LYS A 24 2.19 5.53 11.34
N ASP A 25 2.79 6.61 11.83
CA ASP A 25 3.39 6.68 13.18
C ASP A 25 4.36 5.51 13.48
N GLY A 26 5.13 5.08 12.48
CA GLY A 26 6.08 3.98 12.59
C GLY A 26 5.45 2.59 12.70
N LYS A 27 4.16 2.46 12.41
CA LYS A 27 3.43 1.19 12.46
C LYS A 27 2.94 0.79 11.07
N ASN A 28 3.04 -0.50 10.77
CA ASN A 28 2.56 -1.07 9.52
C ASN A 28 1.03 -1.15 9.51
N VAL A 29 0.38 -0.49 8.55
CA VAL A 29 -1.08 -0.29 8.52
C VAL A 29 -1.78 -1.10 7.43
N TRP A 30 -1.16 -2.20 6.97
CA TRP A 30 -1.68 -3.07 5.92
C TRP A 30 -3.10 -3.58 6.19
N LYS A 31 -3.46 -3.83 7.47
CA LYS A 31 -4.81 -4.27 7.85
C LYS A 31 -5.86 -3.24 7.50
N THR A 32 -5.56 -1.97 7.72
CA THR A 32 -6.45 -0.87 7.32
C THR A 32 -6.67 -0.91 5.81
N PHE A 33 -5.60 -1.01 5.01
CA PHE A 33 -5.74 -1.14 3.55
C PHE A 33 -6.57 -2.37 3.15
N GLY A 34 -6.39 -3.50 3.84
CA GLY A 34 -7.21 -4.69 3.64
C GLY A 34 -8.70 -4.49 3.94
N LEU A 35 -9.05 -3.79 5.01
CA LEU A 35 -10.45 -3.51 5.40
C LEU A 35 -11.16 -2.58 4.42
N TYR A 36 -10.41 -1.71 3.75
CA TYR A 36 -10.92 -0.80 2.72
C TYR A 36 -10.81 -1.41 1.31
N ASN A 37 -10.68 -2.74 1.20
CA ASN A 37 -10.66 -3.50 -0.06
C ASN A 37 -9.57 -3.04 -1.06
N PHE A 38 -8.41 -2.58 -0.56
CA PHE A 38 -7.32 -2.08 -1.41
C PHE A 38 -6.94 -3.04 -2.54
N ARG A 39 -6.87 -4.34 -2.26
CA ARG A 39 -6.49 -5.35 -3.27
C ARG A 39 -7.50 -5.46 -4.40
N ASP A 40 -8.79 -5.39 -4.09
CA ASP A 40 -9.85 -5.50 -5.08
C ASP A 40 -9.88 -4.24 -5.96
N GLU A 41 -9.62 -3.07 -5.38
CA GLU A 41 -9.51 -1.83 -6.15
C GLU A 41 -8.28 -1.86 -7.07
N MET A 42 -7.12 -2.30 -6.59
CA MET A 42 -5.94 -2.42 -7.43
C MET A 42 -6.15 -3.45 -8.57
N ASP A 43 -6.83 -4.56 -8.30
CA ASP A 43 -7.19 -5.54 -9.34
C ASP A 43 -8.13 -4.94 -10.41
N PHE A 44 -9.12 -4.15 -9.99
CA PHE A 44 -10.00 -3.41 -10.90
C PHE A 44 -9.22 -2.47 -11.85
N TRP A 45 -8.14 -1.85 -11.34
CA TRP A 45 -7.24 -1.00 -12.14
C TRP A 45 -6.18 -1.76 -12.92
N GLY A 46 -6.22 -3.10 -12.94
CA GLY A 46 -5.26 -3.93 -13.67
C GLY A 46 -3.89 -4.04 -13.00
N MET A 47 -3.82 -3.79 -11.68
CA MET A 47 -2.62 -3.88 -10.85
C MET A 47 -2.81 -4.92 -9.73
N PRO A 48 -3.06 -6.20 -10.07
CA PRO A 48 -3.32 -7.22 -9.08
C PRO A 48 -2.17 -7.34 -8.08
N SER A 49 -2.51 -7.52 -6.80
CA SER A 49 -1.53 -7.63 -5.72
C SER A 49 -1.75 -8.81 -4.78
N LEU A 50 -0.66 -9.26 -4.18
CA LEU A 50 -0.65 -10.33 -3.18
C LEU A 50 -0.16 -9.79 -1.83
N LEU A 51 -0.86 -10.13 -0.76
CA LEU A 51 -0.36 -9.82 0.59
C LEU A 51 0.76 -10.81 0.96
N LYS A 52 1.90 -10.30 1.40
CA LYS A 52 3.04 -11.09 1.87
C LYS A 52 3.66 -10.49 3.13
N GLU A 53 4.20 -11.35 3.98
CA GLU A 53 5.01 -10.97 5.12
C GLU A 53 6.50 -11.15 4.79
N VAL A 54 7.31 -10.12 5.04
CA VAL A 54 8.76 -10.12 4.88
C VAL A 54 9.38 -9.59 6.16
N ASN A 55 10.20 -10.39 6.84
CA ASN A 55 10.87 -10.02 8.09
C ASN A 55 9.91 -9.44 9.15
N GLY A 56 8.70 -10.00 9.27
CA GLY A 56 7.68 -9.54 10.22
C GLY A 56 6.89 -8.30 9.78
N LYS A 57 7.14 -7.77 8.58
CA LYS A 57 6.42 -6.62 8.00
C LYS A 57 5.54 -7.07 6.85
N ASN A 58 4.25 -6.73 6.89
CA ASN A 58 3.29 -7.09 5.85
C ASN A 58 3.21 -6.00 4.77
N GLY A 59 3.25 -6.42 3.51
CA GLY A 59 3.19 -5.55 2.34
C GLY A 59 2.43 -6.20 1.18
N PHE A 60 2.13 -5.38 0.17
CA PHE A 60 1.44 -5.81 -1.04
C PHE A 60 2.46 -5.95 -2.16
N VAL A 61 2.56 -7.14 -2.72
CA VAL A 61 3.48 -7.48 -3.81
C VAL A 61 2.78 -7.22 -5.14
N PHE A 62 3.46 -6.50 -6.01
CA PHE A 62 3.03 -6.14 -7.35
C PHE A 62 4.09 -6.57 -8.36
N SER A 63 3.68 -6.84 -9.59
CA SER A 63 4.61 -7.03 -10.70
C SER A 63 5.45 -5.77 -10.93
N ASN A 64 6.75 -5.92 -11.16
CA ASN A 64 7.63 -4.80 -11.51
C ASN A 64 7.43 -4.26 -12.93
N LYS A 65 6.55 -4.90 -13.73
CA LYS A 65 6.17 -4.45 -15.08
C LYS A 65 5.09 -3.36 -15.07
N ILE A 66 4.53 -3.05 -13.91
CA ILE A 66 3.53 -2.00 -13.74
C ILE A 66 4.23 -0.64 -13.78
N ASP A 67 3.56 0.38 -14.32
CA ASP A 67 4.02 1.76 -14.22
C ASP A 67 3.99 2.21 -12.75
N ILE A 68 5.18 2.47 -12.19
CA ILE A 68 5.36 2.84 -10.79
C ILE A 68 4.71 4.19 -10.46
N ASP A 69 4.72 5.12 -11.41
CA ASP A 69 4.12 6.45 -11.17
C ASP A 69 2.60 6.36 -11.18
N LEU A 70 2.03 5.51 -12.04
CA LEU A 70 0.60 5.17 -11.99
C LEU A 70 0.24 4.48 -10.67
N LEU A 71 1.02 3.49 -10.23
CA LEU A 71 0.79 2.78 -8.97
C LEU A 71 0.78 3.75 -7.78
N LYS A 72 1.74 4.69 -7.73
CA LYS A 72 1.78 5.74 -6.69
C LYS A 72 0.55 6.63 -6.75
N SER A 73 0.16 7.09 -7.94
CA SER A 73 -1.02 7.93 -8.13
C SER A 73 -2.30 7.23 -7.64
N GLU A 74 -2.47 5.94 -7.92
CA GLU A 74 -3.64 5.18 -7.48
C GLU A 74 -3.62 4.89 -5.98
N ILE A 75 -2.44 4.66 -5.38
CA ILE A 75 -2.29 4.57 -3.93
C ILE A 75 -2.66 5.90 -3.25
N ASP A 76 -2.17 7.02 -3.77
CA ASP A 76 -2.44 8.35 -3.22
C ASP A 76 -3.94 8.67 -3.34
N ARG A 77 -4.56 8.36 -4.49
CA ARG A 77 -6.01 8.47 -4.69
C ARG A 77 -6.78 7.61 -3.69
N PHE A 78 -6.38 6.36 -3.50
CA PHE A 78 -7.01 5.45 -2.54
C PHE A 78 -6.96 5.99 -1.11
N ILE A 79 -5.79 6.49 -0.67
CA ILE A 79 -5.60 7.09 0.65
C ILE A 79 -6.50 8.32 0.82
N TYR A 80 -6.59 9.17 -0.21
CA TYR A 80 -7.40 10.39 -0.22
C TYR A 80 -8.90 10.08 -0.18
N ASP A 81 -9.39 9.25 -1.09
CA ASP A 81 -10.82 8.92 -1.24
C ASP A 81 -11.37 8.26 0.04
N ASN A 82 -10.56 7.42 0.69
CA ASN A 82 -10.92 6.74 1.93
C ASN A 82 -10.54 7.52 3.20
N LYS A 83 -9.98 8.73 3.07
CA LYS A 83 -9.55 9.62 4.17
C LYS A 83 -8.66 8.92 5.20
N LEU A 84 -7.77 8.04 4.77
CA LEU A 84 -6.97 7.20 5.68
C LEU A 84 -5.94 8.01 6.51
N ASN A 85 -5.56 9.19 6.04
CA ASN A 85 -4.73 10.11 6.83
C ASN A 85 -5.50 10.69 8.03
N GLU A 86 -6.82 10.82 7.95
CA GLU A 86 -7.69 11.34 9.01
C GLU A 86 -8.21 10.25 9.95
N ALA A 87 -8.26 9.00 9.50
CA ALA A 87 -8.80 7.89 10.27
C ALA A 87 -7.85 7.41 11.39
N ASP A 88 -8.46 6.97 12.50
CA ASP A 88 -7.81 6.16 13.53
C ASP A 88 -7.55 4.75 12.95
N LEU A 89 -6.31 4.50 12.53
CA LEU A 89 -5.97 3.28 11.81
C LEU A 89 -5.86 2.07 12.73
N ILE A 90 -6.30 0.93 12.24
CA ILE A 90 -6.18 -0.36 12.94
C ILE A 90 -4.80 -0.96 12.65
N LEU A 91 -4.15 -1.38 13.73
CA LEU A 91 -2.76 -1.87 13.80
C LEU A 91 -2.73 -3.41 13.88
#